data_AF-A0A166HMF9-F1
#
_entry.id   AF-A0A166HMF9-F1
#
_cell.length_a   1.000
_cell.length_b   1.000
_cell.length_c   1.000
_cell.angle_alpha   90.00
_cell.angle_beta   90.00
_cell.angle_gamma   90.00
#
_symmetry.space_group_name_H-M   'P 1'
#
loop_
_entity.id
_entity.type
_entity.pdbx_description
1 polymer ?
#
loop_
_entity_poly.entity_id
_entity_poly.type
_entity_poly.pdbx_seq_one_letter_code
_entity_poly.pdbx_strand_id
1 'polypeptide(L)'
;MSTTTTMNVLRRLPRRALHRRPASTSTPPPPQPPPPGPRPRLRAPALTALAVLGFGTAYTLGALFPPSVATLLSPRPAPGPPSDIASPASLAYTAQLEKTLQELPLLDKLRKEGLAEAPSGASEGEWYETRPYTTVPEHRRVNNLTA
;
A
#
# COMPACT_ATOMS: atom_id res chain seq x y z
N MET A 1 -0.15 -78.91 14.71
CA MET A 1 0.64 -79.33 15.90
C MET A 1 1.87 -78.43 15.96
N SER A 2 2.02 -77.68 17.06
CA SER A 2 3.27 -77.04 17.56
C SER A 2 3.97 -76.00 16.65
N THR A 3 4.59 -74.88 17.05
CA THR A 3 4.91 -74.22 18.33
C THR A 3 5.49 -72.82 18.01
N THR A 4 5.18 -71.83 18.88
CA THR A 4 6.05 -70.79 19.48
C THR A 4 6.99 -69.91 18.63
N THR A 5 6.93 -68.57 18.84
CA THR A 5 8.06 -67.67 19.25
C THR A 5 7.72 -66.21 18.84
N THR A 6 7.32 -65.26 19.70
CA THR A 6 7.98 -64.51 20.80
C THR A 6 8.15 -63.03 20.40
N MET A 7 7.69 -62.15 21.30
CA MET A 7 8.02 -60.71 21.49
C MET A 7 7.49 -59.65 20.51
N ASN A 8 6.69 -58.71 21.03
CA ASN A 8 7.26 -57.41 21.40
C ASN A 8 6.40 -56.55 22.34
N VAL A 9 6.99 -56.31 23.51
CA VAL A 9 6.94 -55.19 24.47
C VAL A 9 5.90 -54.08 24.28
N LEU A 10 4.91 -54.08 25.19
CA LEU A 10 4.09 -52.93 25.57
C LEU A 10 4.92 -51.91 26.38
N ARG A 11 5.15 -50.73 25.83
CA ARG A 11 5.61 -49.56 26.61
C ARG A 11 4.42 -48.91 27.29
N ARG A 12 4.27 -49.14 28.60
CA ARG A 12 3.41 -48.35 29.49
C ARG A 12 4.11 -47.06 29.88
N LEU A 13 3.41 -45.93 29.72
CA LEU A 13 3.84 -44.61 30.17
C LEU A 13 3.79 -44.50 31.70
N PRO A 14 4.83 -43.99 32.38
CA PRO A 14 4.71 -43.57 33.77
C PRO A 14 4.16 -42.14 33.85
N ARG A 15 3.02 -42.00 34.55
CA ARG A 15 2.53 -40.73 35.13
C ARG A 15 3.60 -40.20 36.10
N ARG A 16 4.06 -38.98 35.90
CA ARG A 16 4.80 -38.23 36.93
C ARG A 16 4.00 -37.01 37.37
N ALA A 17 3.74 -36.99 38.67
CA ALA A 17 3.02 -35.98 39.41
C ALA A 17 3.73 -34.62 39.32
N LEU A 18 2.92 -33.57 39.19
CA LEU A 18 3.35 -32.19 39.22
C LEU A 18 3.88 -31.84 40.63
N HIS A 19 5.16 -31.54 40.72
CA HIS A 19 5.71 -30.77 41.84
C HIS A 19 5.96 -29.35 41.37
N ARG A 20 5.03 -28.48 41.75
CA ARG A 20 5.01 -27.04 41.51
C ARG A 20 5.98 -26.40 42.48
N ARG A 21 7.17 -26.02 42.00
CA ARG A 21 8.16 -25.23 42.77
C ARG A 21 7.89 -23.74 42.51
N PRO A 22 7.82 -22.87 43.54
CA PRO A 22 7.53 -21.46 43.35
C PRO A 22 8.69 -20.76 42.61
N ALA A 23 8.31 -19.87 41.69
CA ALA A 23 9.22 -19.07 40.87
C ALA A 23 10.06 -18.14 41.75
N SER A 24 11.39 -18.32 41.68
CA SER A 24 12.33 -17.29 42.12
C SER A 24 12.46 -16.27 40.99
N THR A 25 12.00 -15.04 41.24
CA THR A 25 12.28 -13.90 40.36
C THR A 25 13.74 -13.49 40.56
N SER A 26 14.64 -13.97 39.72
CA SER A 26 15.90 -13.29 39.46
C SER A 26 15.70 -12.38 38.27
N THR A 27 15.71 -11.06 38.50
CA THR A 27 15.69 -10.06 37.46
C THR A 27 16.95 -10.23 36.57
N PRO A 28 16.81 -10.46 35.26
CA PRO A 28 17.98 -10.47 34.37
C PRO A 28 18.60 -9.06 34.33
N PRO A 29 19.93 -8.94 34.23
CA PRO A 29 20.57 -7.64 34.04
C PRO A 29 20.05 -6.98 32.75
N PRO A 30 19.95 -5.65 32.69
CA PRO A 30 19.49 -4.96 31.50
C PRO A 30 20.41 -5.28 30.32
N PRO A 31 19.85 -5.44 29.10
CA PRO A 31 20.65 -5.66 27.90
C PRO A 31 21.60 -4.47 27.72
N GLN A 32 22.90 -4.76 27.58
CA GLN A 32 23.90 -3.73 27.27
C GLN A 32 23.58 -3.09 25.91
N PRO A 33 23.72 -1.77 25.76
CA PRO A 33 23.54 -1.13 24.47
C PRO A 33 24.57 -1.70 23.48
N PRO A 34 24.18 -1.98 22.22
CA PRO A 34 25.11 -2.43 21.21
C PRO A 34 26.23 -1.39 21.01
N PRO A 35 27.45 -1.80 20.64
CA PRO A 35 28.50 -0.86 20.31
C PRO A 35 28.03 0.07 19.18
N PRO A 36 28.42 1.36 19.19
CA PRO A 36 28.04 2.27 18.13
C PRO A 36 28.60 1.76 16.81
N GLY A 37 27.71 1.34 15.91
CA GLY A 37 28.07 0.96 14.55
C GLY A 37 28.68 2.14 13.78
N PRO A 38 29.48 1.87 12.73
CA PRO A 38 30.04 2.92 11.90
C PRO A 38 28.92 3.76 11.28
N ARG A 39 28.81 5.03 11.70
CA ARG A 39 27.88 5.97 11.11
C ARG A 39 28.31 6.23 9.66
N PRO A 40 27.42 6.10 8.66
CA PRO A 40 27.77 6.47 7.30
C PRO A 40 28.09 7.95 7.29
N ARG A 41 29.36 8.30 7.06
CA ARG A 41 29.77 9.68 6.83
C ARG A 41 29.25 10.05 5.44
N LEU A 42 28.04 10.60 5.37
CA LEU A 42 27.58 11.23 4.14
C LEU A 42 28.65 12.24 3.72
N ARG A 43 29.18 12.06 2.51
CA ARG A 43 30.22 12.94 1.98
C ARG A 43 29.58 14.30 1.74
N ALA A 44 29.84 15.25 2.64
CA ALA A 44 29.45 16.65 2.54
C ALA A 44 29.58 17.25 1.11
N PRO A 45 30.64 16.97 0.32
CA PRO A 45 30.73 17.52 -1.04
C PRO A 45 29.70 16.94 -2.03
N ALA A 46 29.21 15.72 -1.81
CA ALA A 46 28.17 15.13 -2.67
C ALA A 46 26.81 15.77 -2.41
N LEU A 47 26.49 16.10 -1.16
CA LEU A 47 25.26 16.79 -0.79
C LEU A 47 25.24 18.23 -1.30
N THR A 48 26.36 18.95 -1.22
CA THR A 48 26.45 20.31 -1.76
C THR A 48 26.34 20.34 -3.28
N ALA A 49 26.97 19.40 -3.99
CA ALA A 49 26.82 19.27 -5.44
C ALA A 49 25.37 19.00 -5.84
N LEU A 50 24.67 18.10 -5.13
CA LEU A 50 23.27 17.79 -5.38
C LEU A 50 22.36 19.00 -5.11
N ALA A 51 22.65 19.77 -4.05
CA ALA A 51 21.91 20.98 -3.71
C ALA A 51 22.10 22.08 -4.76
N VAL A 52 23.34 22.31 -5.22
CA VAL A 52 23.63 23.33 -6.25
C VAL A 52 22.98 22.96 -7.59
N LEU A 53 23.07 21.70 -8.01
CA LEU A 53 22.42 21.21 -9.23
C LEU A 53 20.89 21.23 -9.09
N GLY A 54 20.36 20.82 -7.95
CA GLY A 54 18.92 20.85 -7.67
C GLY A 54 18.35 22.26 -7.66
N PHE A 55 19.00 23.21 -6.99
CA PHE A 55 18.58 24.62 -6.99
C PHE A 55 18.72 25.26 -8.38
N GLY A 56 19.82 25.00 -9.10
CA GLY A 56 20.02 25.53 -10.45
C GLY A 56 18.98 25.01 -11.44
N THR A 57 18.67 23.72 -11.42
CA THR A 57 17.66 23.11 -12.28
C THR A 57 16.24 23.55 -11.91
N ALA A 58 15.91 23.61 -10.62
CA ALA A 58 14.61 24.12 -10.17
C ALA A 58 14.40 25.60 -10.52
N TYR A 59 15.44 26.43 -10.36
CA TYR A 59 15.38 27.85 -10.73
C TYR A 59 15.25 28.04 -12.24
N THR A 60 16.03 27.30 -13.05
CA THR A 60 15.96 27.41 -14.51
C THR A 60 14.63 26.90 -15.07
N LEU A 61 14.12 25.77 -14.57
CA LEU A 61 12.80 25.26 -14.97
C LEU A 61 11.67 26.18 -14.50
N GLY A 62 11.76 26.72 -13.28
CA GLY A 62 10.78 27.69 -12.76
C GLY A 62 10.82 29.03 -13.50
N ALA A 63 11.99 29.46 -14.00
CA ALA A 63 12.14 30.67 -14.79
C ALA A 63 11.70 30.49 -16.26
N LEU A 64 11.89 29.31 -16.83
CA LEU A 64 11.46 28.99 -18.19
C LEU A 64 9.94 28.77 -18.28
N PHE A 65 9.34 28.28 -17.21
CA PHE A 65 7.89 28.10 -17.07
C PHE A 65 7.37 28.91 -15.88
N PRO A 66 7.40 30.26 -15.94
CA PRO A 66 6.89 31.06 -14.86
C PRO A 66 5.38 30.78 -14.74
N PRO A 67 4.88 30.26 -13.60
CA PRO A 67 3.45 30.29 -13.37
C PRO A 67 3.04 31.76 -13.40
N SER A 68 1.99 32.08 -14.14
CA SER A 68 1.55 33.47 -14.21
C SER A 68 1.18 33.89 -12.78
N VAL A 69 1.92 34.86 -12.22
CA VAL A 69 1.69 35.34 -10.85
C VAL A 69 0.25 35.83 -10.70
N ALA A 70 -0.33 36.35 -11.79
CA ALA A 70 -1.74 36.68 -11.88
C ALA A 70 -2.66 35.47 -11.62
N THR A 71 -2.34 34.27 -12.14
CA THR A 71 -3.10 33.03 -11.88
C THR A 71 -3.00 32.57 -10.42
N LEU A 72 -1.94 32.93 -9.70
CA LEU A 72 -1.83 32.65 -8.27
C LEU A 72 -2.68 33.60 -7.42
N LEU A 73 -2.81 34.87 -7.82
CA LEU A 73 -3.69 35.83 -7.12
C LEU A 73 -5.17 35.66 -7.51
N SER A 74 -5.45 35.27 -8.75
CA SER A 74 -6.80 34.99 -9.23
C SER A 74 -6.81 33.71 -10.06
N PRO A 75 -7.02 32.54 -9.43
CA PRO A 75 -7.21 31.31 -10.17
C PRO A 75 -8.41 31.47 -11.10
N ARG A 76 -8.32 30.91 -12.31
CA ARG A 76 -9.47 30.93 -13.22
C ARG A 76 -10.65 30.20 -12.55
N PRO A 77 -11.86 30.79 -12.55
CA PRO A 77 -13.04 30.08 -12.08
C PRO A 77 -13.20 28.81 -12.92
N ALA A 78 -13.50 27.70 -12.25
CA ALA A 78 -13.86 26.48 -12.95
C ALA A 78 -15.07 26.76 -13.85
N PRO A 79 -15.13 26.19 -15.06
CA PRO A 79 -16.32 26.28 -15.88
C PRO A 79 -17.51 25.75 -15.07
N GLY A 80 -18.65 26.45 -15.18
CA GLY A 80 -19.89 26.00 -14.55
C GLY A 80 -20.30 24.61 -15.07
N PRO A 81 -21.08 23.85 -14.28
CA PRO A 81 -21.64 22.60 -14.77
C PRO A 81 -22.48 22.86 -16.03
N PRO A 82 -22.58 21.89 -16.95
CA PRO A 82 -23.43 22.04 -18.13
C PRO A 82 -24.87 22.36 -17.71
N SER A 83 -25.52 23.28 -18.43
CA SER A 83 -26.88 23.74 -18.13
C SER A 83 -27.92 22.64 -18.31
N ASP A 84 -27.64 21.65 -19.15
CA ASP A 84 -28.45 20.45 -19.35
C ASP A 84 -27.57 19.20 -19.24
N ILE A 85 -27.88 18.35 -18.26
CA ILE A 85 -27.16 17.11 -17.96
C ILE A 85 -27.45 16.05 -19.04
N ALA A 86 -28.65 16.08 -19.63
CA ALA A 86 -29.07 15.14 -20.65
C ALA A 86 -28.66 15.56 -22.08
N SER A 87 -27.99 16.71 -22.22
CA SER A 87 -27.54 17.15 -23.53
C SER A 87 -26.51 16.17 -24.12
N PRO A 88 -26.54 15.90 -25.45
CA PRO A 88 -25.61 14.96 -26.07
C PRO A 88 -24.14 15.40 -25.92
N ALA A 89 -23.88 16.71 -25.83
CA ALA A 89 -22.54 17.24 -25.59
C ALA A 89 -22.06 16.92 -24.16
N SER A 90 -22.94 17.06 -23.16
CA SER A 90 -22.64 16.71 -21.76
C SER A 90 -22.32 15.23 -21.62
N LEU A 91 -23.12 14.35 -22.23
CA LEU A 91 -22.92 12.90 -22.21
C LEU A 91 -21.65 12.47 -22.94
N ALA A 92 -21.36 13.07 -24.10
CA ALA A 92 -20.13 12.78 -24.84
C ALA A 92 -18.88 13.21 -24.04
N TYR A 93 -18.96 14.37 -23.39
CA TYR A 93 -17.88 14.87 -22.55
C TYR A 93 -17.65 13.99 -21.33
N THR A 94 -18.70 13.60 -20.60
CA THR A 94 -18.56 12.70 -19.44
C THR A 94 -18.02 11.34 -19.84
N ALA A 95 -18.50 10.76 -20.96
CA ALA A 95 -17.99 9.49 -21.47
C ALA A 95 -16.49 9.57 -21.84
N GLN A 96 -16.06 10.67 -22.48
CA GLN A 96 -14.65 10.89 -22.79
C GLN A 96 -13.81 11.04 -21.51
N LEU A 97 -14.34 11.75 -20.51
CA LEU A 97 -13.65 11.98 -19.24
C LEU A 97 -13.51 10.67 -18.45
N GLU A 98 -14.58 9.88 -18.37
CA GLU A 98 -14.57 8.54 -17.78
C GLU A 98 -13.55 7.65 -18.48
N LYS A 99 -13.53 7.65 -19.81
CA LYS A 99 -12.53 6.91 -20.59
C LYS A 99 -11.10 7.34 -20.22
N THR A 100 -10.86 8.64 -20.17
CA THR A 100 -9.53 9.20 -19.84
C THR A 100 -9.09 8.80 -18.43
N LEU A 101 -10.00 8.85 -17.46
CA LEU A 101 -9.73 8.42 -16.08
C LEU A 101 -9.47 6.92 -15.99
N GLN A 102 -10.18 6.10 -16.76
CA GLN A 102 -10.00 4.66 -16.76
C GLN A 102 -8.73 4.21 -17.51
N GLU A 103 -8.22 5.02 -18.43
CA GLU A 103 -7.00 4.74 -19.22
C GLU A 103 -5.74 5.36 -18.59
N LEU A 104 -5.80 5.82 -17.33
CA LEU A 104 -4.64 6.40 -16.66
C LEU A 104 -3.49 5.36 -16.57
N PRO A 105 -2.25 5.71 -16.99
CA PRO A 105 -1.14 4.76 -17.00
C PRO A 105 -0.83 4.13 -15.64
N LEU A 106 -1.12 4.84 -14.55
CA LEU A 106 -0.96 4.32 -13.19
C LEU A 106 -1.98 3.21 -12.90
N LEU A 107 -3.24 3.39 -13.29
CA LEU A 107 -4.27 2.36 -13.12
C LEU A 107 -3.94 1.12 -13.95
N ASP A 108 -3.45 1.31 -15.17
CA ASP A 108 -3.00 0.20 -16.01
C ASP A 108 -1.83 -0.58 -15.39
N LYS A 109 -0.90 0.10 -14.74
CA LYS A 109 0.18 -0.56 -13.99
C LYS A 109 -0.36 -1.34 -12.81
N LEU A 110 -1.20 -0.70 -11.98
CA LEU A 110 -1.79 -1.34 -10.79
C LEU A 110 -2.69 -2.54 -11.16
N ARG A 111 -3.45 -2.45 -12.25
CA ARG A 111 -4.21 -3.58 -12.80
C ARG A 111 -3.30 -4.73 -13.22
N LYS A 112 -2.18 -4.44 -13.90
CA LYS A 112 -1.23 -5.46 -14.37
C LYS A 112 -0.43 -6.09 -13.23
N GLU A 113 -0.04 -5.29 -12.24
CA GLU A 113 0.74 -5.71 -11.07
C GLU A 113 -0.14 -6.47 -10.07
N GLY A 114 -1.38 -6.04 -9.83
CA GLY A 114 -2.33 -6.74 -8.95
C GLY A 114 -2.85 -8.06 -9.53
N LEU A 115 -2.76 -8.27 -10.84
CA LEU A 115 -3.06 -9.55 -11.52
C LEU A 115 -1.85 -10.48 -11.65
N ALA A 116 -0.61 -10.00 -11.38
CA ALA A 116 0.60 -10.80 -11.45
C ALA A 116 0.95 -11.34 -10.05
N GLU A 117 1.00 -12.67 -9.93
CA GLU A 117 1.07 -13.41 -8.68
C GLU A 117 2.09 -12.89 -7.64
N ALA A 118 1.63 -12.81 -6.39
CA ALA A 118 2.46 -12.52 -5.23
C ALA A 118 3.57 -13.59 -5.08
N PRO A 119 4.86 -13.20 -5.04
CA PRO A 119 5.91 -14.13 -4.69
C PRO A 119 5.78 -14.50 -3.22
N SER A 120 5.75 -15.81 -2.97
CA SER A 120 5.68 -16.47 -1.67
C SER A 120 6.31 -15.68 -0.52
N GLY A 121 5.48 -15.06 0.33
CA GLY A 121 5.90 -14.47 1.60
C GLY A 121 5.47 -13.02 1.84
N ALA A 122 5.02 -12.30 0.82
CA ALA A 122 4.21 -11.09 1.00
C ALA A 122 2.73 -11.48 0.91
N SER A 123 1.89 -11.01 1.85
CA SER A 123 0.44 -11.24 1.80
C SER A 123 -0.12 -10.91 0.41
N GLU A 124 -0.95 -11.80 -0.12
CA GLU A 124 -1.57 -11.73 -1.45
C GLU A 124 -2.04 -10.31 -1.86
N GLY A 125 -1.70 -9.87 -3.09
CA GLY A 125 -2.46 -8.88 -3.88
C GLY A 125 -2.82 -7.54 -3.23
N GLU A 126 -1.85 -6.62 -3.12
CA GLU A 126 -1.95 -5.39 -2.31
C GLU A 126 -3.04 -4.36 -2.75
N TRP A 127 -3.57 -4.43 -3.97
CA TRP A 127 -4.57 -3.46 -4.47
C TRP A 127 -5.69 -4.13 -5.27
N TYR A 128 -6.95 -3.85 -4.90
CA TYR A 128 -8.15 -4.34 -5.60
C TYR A 128 -9.03 -3.18 -6.08
N GLU A 129 -9.49 -3.25 -7.33
CA GLU A 129 -10.45 -2.28 -7.85
C GLU A 129 -11.83 -2.55 -7.24
N THR A 130 -12.36 -1.58 -6.50
CA THR A 130 -13.77 -1.61 -6.06
C THR A 130 -14.59 -0.73 -6.98
N ARG A 131 -15.61 -1.34 -7.62
CA ARG A 131 -16.69 -0.59 -8.26
C ARG A 131 -17.90 -0.67 -7.34
N PRO A 132 -18.16 0.36 -6.51
CA PRO A 132 -19.33 0.37 -5.65
C PRO A 132 -20.59 0.26 -6.52
N TYR A 133 -21.60 -0.44 -6.00
CA TYR A 133 -22.91 -0.66 -6.62
C TYR A 133 -22.98 -1.55 -7.87
N THR A 134 -21.87 -2.09 -8.37
CA THR A 134 -21.90 -3.03 -9.52
C THR A 134 -22.74 -4.27 -9.26
N THR A 135 -22.75 -4.74 -8.00
CA THR A 135 -23.52 -5.92 -7.56
C THR A 135 -24.81 -5.56 -6.81
N VAL A 136 -25.09 -4.27 -6.62
CA VAL A 136 -26.23 -3.82 -5.81
C VAL A 136 -27.48 -3.70 -6.69
N PRO A 137 -28.60 -4.34 -6.33
CA PRO A 137 -29.85 -4.21 -7.08
C PRO A 137 -30.36 -2.77 -7.16
N GLU A 138 -31.02 -2.42 -8.27
CA GLU A 138 -31.50 -1.05 -8.56
C GLU A 138 -32.30 -0.42 -7.41
N HIS A 139 -33.23 -1.20 -6.85
CA HIS A 139 -34.12 -0.76 -5.77
C HIS A 139 -33.38 -0.43 -4.45
N ARG A 140 -32.11 -0.82 -4.31
CA ARG A 140 -31.27 -0.46 -3.16
C ARG A 140 -30.32 0.70 -3.46
N ARG A 141 -30.00 0.94 -4.74
CA ARG A 141 -29.16 2.07 -5.16
C ARG A 141 -29.86 3.39 -4.89
N VAL A 142 -31.16 3.48 -5.22
CA VAL A 142 -31.99 4.69 -4.99
C VAL A 142 -32.08 5.14 -3.52
N ASN A 143 -31.79 4.24 -2.57
CA ASN A 143 -31.80 4.55 -1.13
C ASN A 143 -30.40 4.88 -0.58
N ASN A 144 -29.41 5.07 -1.45
CA ASN A 144 -28.05 5.42 -1.06
C ASN A 144 -27.75 6.87 -1.45
N LEU A 145 -27.08 7.60 -0.56
CA LEU A 145 -26.70 9.00 -0.76
C LEU A 145 -25.54 9.18 -1.76
N THR A 146 -24.88 8.08 -2.14
CA THR A 146 -23.69 8.10 -2.99
C THR A 146 -23.80 7.17 -4.21
N ALA A 147 -24.99 6.62 -4.49
CA ALA A 147 -25.22 5.75 -5.65
C ALA A 147 -25.76 6.50 -6.87
#